data_AF-A0A8J1YS66-F1
#
_entry.id   AF-A0A8J1YS66-F1
#
_cell.length_a   1.000
_cell.length_b   1.000
_cell.length_c   1.000
_cell.angle_alpha   90.00
_cell.angle_beta   90.00
_cell.angle_gamma   90.00
#
_symmetry.space_group_name_H-M   'P 1'
#
loop_
_entity.id
_entity.type
_entity.pdbx_description
1 polymer ?
#
loop_
_entity_poly.entity_id
_entity_poly.type
_entity_poly.pdbx_seq_one_letter_code
_entity_poly.pdbx_strand_id
1 'polypeptide(L)'
;MAIVEDVTDHDGRFDDGPDTKLDLLPTLRRLSKRLALPENLLPSFMSEEKPHEALGVYRDHALSVLRQFLDKTRSSAWDQLSICDHPDVIIDVFRLYGDDPWTSSAIRDIIDEIVVNLPALTLAIHLLSQPLRSLFSPTPHPMLNLMSARALSRPAGGVDAQSDFHDSTTQLYKSHPGWGCYNILSWCASQLAPDELEKRIGVVLPPTLVMMDDWEPAWRGRGVRVLDGWMEKVSVETMRRMGMDKLLLDSLIHTLSLHANPPLPHVLPVTLRLIERSTSGAERAERYAEIMDKAVIQGWTYAPQGKDGRPILINIAKELEVLCSTLGIGITRWLKAIIPNLLEPLHYPPSPVVLPHYIANLSALLCITRLLSKTGRILRRRGQIIDVLARLWLQIRERGDHIENRESESG
;
A
#
# COMPACT_ATOMS: atom_id res chain seq x y z
N MET A 1 -13.68 3.89 -30.04
CA MET A 1 -12.70 4.69 -30.80
C MET A 1 -12.22 5.79 -29.86
N ALA A 2 -11.16 5.52 -29.10
CA ALA A 2 -10.53 6.52 -28.26
C ALA A 2 -9.59 7.33 -29.16
N ILE A 3 -9.74 8.65 -29.13
CA ILE A 3 -8.84 9.58 -29.80
C ILE A 3 -7.52 9.48 -29.04
N VAL A 4 -6.57 8.75 -29.62
CA VAL A 4 -5.16 8.85 -29.27
C VAL A 4 -4.75 10.21 -29.79
N GLU A 5 -4.66 11.21 -28.91
CA GLU A 5 -3.96 12.44 -29.26
C GLU A 5 -2.54 12.03 -29.62
N ASP A 6 -2.19 12.20 -30.90
CA ASP A 6 -0.86 12.00 -31.43
C ASP A 6 0.13 12.77 -30.56
N VAL A 7 0.89 12.04 -29.75
CA VAL A 7 2.15 12.54 -29.21
C VAL A 7 3.05 12.67 -30.43
N THR A 8 2.97 13.81 -31.11
CA THR A 8 3.84 14.12 -32.24
C THR A 8 5.26 14.14 -31.73
N ASP A 9 6.02 13.09 -32.05
CA ASP A 9 7.46 13.02 -31.93
C ASP A 9 8.10 14.13 -32.79
N HIS A 10 8.22 15.31 -32.20
CA HIS A 10 9.25 16.24 -32.62
C HIS A 10 10.59 15.72 -32.06
N ASP A 11 11.13 14.73 -32.77
CA ASP A 11 12.55 14.33 -32.76
C ASP A 11 13.41 15.48 -33.29
N GLY A 12 13.40 16.60 -32.57
CA GLY A 12 14.42 17.62 -32.70
C GLY A 12 15.69 17.05 -32.08
N ARG A 13 16.67 16.68 -32.90
CA ARG A 13 18.06 16.53 -32.45
C ARG A 13 18.43 17.81 -31.69
N PHE A 14 18.52 17.70 -30.37
CA PHE A 14 18.95 18.80 -29.53
C PHE A 14 20.43 19.05 -29.80
N ASP A 15 20.75 20.31 -30.09
CA ASP A 15 22.11 20.79 -30.33
C ASP A 15 22.92 20.63 -29.03
N ASP A 16 23.99 19.83 -29.06
CA ASP A 16 24.88 19.51 -27.92
C ASP A 16 25.84 20.68 -27.59
N GLY A 17 25.30 21.90 -27.51
CA GLY A 17 26.03 23.05 -26.99
C GLY A 17 26.30 22.88 -25.47
N PRO A 18 27.38 23.48 -24.93
CA PRO A 18 27.63 23.45 -23.49
C PRO A 18 26.45 24.10 -22.75
N ASP A 19 25.72 23.32 -21.94
CA ASP A 19 24.58 23.80 -21.17
C ASP A 19 25.02 24.91 -20.21
N THR A 20 24.69 26.17 -20.52
CA THR A 20 24.84 27.24 -19.55
C THR A 20 23.74 27.10 -18.49
N LYS A 21 23.98 27.60 -17.26
CA LYS A 21 22.97 27.58 -16.19
C LYS A 21 21.61 28.19 -16.63
N LEU A 22 21.65 29.21 -17.50
CA LEU A 22 20.46 29.88 -18.01
C LEU A 22 19.60 28.96 -18.91
N ASP A 23 20.23 28.01 -19.59
CA ASP A 23 19.56 27.07 -20.50
C ASP A 23 19.15 25.76 -19.81
N LEU A 24 19.87 25.37 -18.75
CA LEU A 24 19.63 24.12 -18.03
C LEU A 24 18.28 24.11 -17.30
N LEU A 25 17.98 25.13 -16.50
CA LEU A 25 16.77 25.14 -15.67
C LEU A 25 15.46 25.09 -16.49
N PRO A 26 15.27 25.88 -17.56
CA PRO A 26 14.12 25.75 -18.44
C PRO A 26 14.01 24.36 -19.09
N THR A 27 15.15 23.78 -19.47
CA THR A 27 15.20 22.43 -20.07
C THR A 27 14.76 21.37 -19.08
N LEU A 28 15.26 21.38 -17.84
CA LEU A 28 14.86 20.46 -16.79
C LEU A 28 13.39 20.63 -16.40
N ARG A 29 12.88 21.86 -16.33
CA ARG A 29 11.44 22.11 -16.12
C ARG A 29 10.59 21.52 -17.24
N ARG A 30 11.04 21.61 -18.50
CA ARG A 30 10.35 20.99 -19.64
C ARG A 30 10.38 19.45 -19.54
N LEU A 31 11.52 18.87 -19.19
CA LEU A 31 11.65 17.42 -19.00
C LEU A 31 10.78 16.93 -17.83
N SER A 32 10.80 17.62 -16.68
CA SER A 32 9.93 17.32 -15.53
C SER A 32 8.46 17.28 -15.93
N LYS A 33 7.97 18.29 -16.64
CA LYS A 33 6.58 18.34 -17.11
C LYS A 33 6.21 17.19 -18.05
N ARG A 34 7.16 16.66 -18.82
CA ARG A 34 6.95 15.47 -19.67
C ARG A 34 6.83 14.17 -18.85
N LEU A 35 7.29 14.17 -17.60
CA LEU A 35 7.08 13.07 -16.66
C LEU A 35 5.71 13.13 -15.97
N ALA A 36 4.87 14.14 -16.23
CA ALA A 36 3.52 14.17 -15.69
C ALA A 36 2.71 12.97 -16.21
N LEU A 37 2.05 12.25 -15.32
CA LEU A 37 1.19 11.14 -15.71
C LEU A 37 -0.02 11.69 -16.49
N PRO A 38 -0.25 11.26 -17.75
CA PRO A 38 -1.38 11.72 -18.56
C PRO A 38 -2.71 11.56 -17.83
N GLU A 39 -3.66 12.50 -18.02
CA GLU A 39 -4.96 12.49 -17.34
C GLU A 39 -5.77 11.20 -17.58
N ASN A 40 -5.68 10.63 -18.79
CA ASN A 40 -6.29 9.35 -19.12
C ASN A 40 -5.61 8.16 -18.41
N LEU A 41 -4.37 8.33 -17.93
CA LEU A 41 -3.61 7.33 -17.17
C LEU A 41 -3.68 7.54 -15.66
N LEU A 42 -3.98 8.75 -15.19
CA LEU A 42 -4.37 8.96 -13.78
C LEU A 42 -5.51 8.03 -13.44
N PRO A 43 -5.45 7.27 -12.33
CA PRO A 43 -6.55 6.42 -11.90
C PRO A 43 -7.86 7.18 -12.06
N SER A 44 -8.66 6.82 -13.07
CA SER A 44 -9.99 7.39 -13.26
C SER A 44 -10.81 6.75 -12.16
N PHE A 45 -10.75 7.38 -10.97
CA PHE A 45 -11.25 6.91 -9.68
C PHE A 45 -11.83 5.48 -9.73
N MET A 46 -10.89 4.53 -9.88
CA MET A 46 -11.01 3.07 -9.73
C MET A 46 -12.22 2.34 -10.35
N SER A 47 -12.34 2.23 -11.68
CA SER A 47 -13.26 1.23 -12.26
C SER A 47 -12.85 0.48 -13.53
N GLU A 48 -11.74 0.80 -14.19
CA GLU A 48 -11.41 0.13 -15.45
C GLU A 48 -9.98 -0.40 -15.44
N GLU A 49 -9.81 -1.67 -15.84
CA GLU A 49 -8.54 -2.26 -16.23
C GLU A 49 -7.92 -1.34 -17.28
N LYS A 50 -7.09 -0.40 -16.83
CA LYS A 50 -6.38 0.48 -17.74
C LYS A 50 -5.56 -0.43 -18.66
N PRO A 51 -5.58 -0.19 -19.98
CA PRO A 51 -4.88 -1.08 -20.90
C PRO A 51 -3.44 -1.18 -20.44
N HIS A 52 -3.01 -2.38 -20.03
CA HIS A 52 -1.63 -2.62 -19.59
C HIS A 52 -0.60 -2.09 -20.60
N GLU A 53 -1.00 -2.06 -21.87
CA GLU A 53 -0.29 -1.46 -22.99
C GLU A 53 -0.03 0.04 -22.80
N ALA A 54 -1.03 0.84 -22.43
CA ALA A 54 -0.87 2.29 -22.26
C ALA A 54 0.06 2.64 -21.08
N LEU A 55 0.03 1.85 -20.01
CA LEU A 55 1.01 1.94 -18.92
C LEU A 55 2.40 1.47 -19.34
N GLY A 56 2.52 0.53 -20.28
CA GLY A 56 3.77 0.14 -20.93
C GLY A 56 4.38 1.32 -21.70
N VAL A 57 3.61 1.90 -22.62
CA VAL A 57 4.03 3.05 -23.43
C VAL A 57 4.48 4.22 -22.56
N TYR A 58 3.71 4.53 -21.50
CA TYR A 58 4.10 5.60 -20.58
C TYR A 58 5.40 5.29 -19.83
N ARG A 59 5.61 4.05 -19.37
CA ARG A 59 6.86 3.65 -18.68
C ARG A 59 8.07 3.81 -19.60
N ASP A 60 7.95 3.41 -20.86
CA ASP A 60 9.03 3.56 -21.84
C ASP A 60 9.34 5.03 -22.12
N HIS A 61 8.29 5.86 -22.26
CA HIS A 61 8.43 7.31 -22.39
C HIS A 61 9.10 7.94 -21.16
N ALA A 62 8.61 7.64 -19.94
CA ALA A 62 9.16 8.16 -18.70
C ALA A 62 10.63 7.76 -18.53
N LEU A 63 10.99 6.52 -18.87
CA LEU A 63 12.37 6.04 -18.83
C LEU A 63 13.26 6.82 -19.81
N SER A 64 12.80 7.08 -21.04
CA SER A 64 13.52 7.89 -22.02
C SER A 64 13.75 9.33 -21.53
N VAL A 65 12.70 9.96 -20.98
CA VAL A 65 12.78 11.32 -20.41
C VAL A 65 13.72 11.37 -19.21
N LEU A 66 13.69 10.37 -18.33
CA LEU A 66 14.59 10.28 -17.18
C LEU A 66 16.05 10.10 -17.57
N ARG A 67 16.36 9.39 -18.65
CA ARG A 67 17.74 9.32 -19.20
C ARG A 67 18.23 10.68 -19.66
N GLN A 68 17.40 11.40 -20.41
CA GLN A 68 17.70 12.78 -20.82
C GLN A 68 17.87 13.69 -19.60
N PHE A 69 17.05 13.51 -18.58
CA PHE A 69 17.14 14.24 -17.31
C PHE A 69 18.48 13.94 -16.61
N LEU A 70 18.84 12.67 -16.47
CA LEU A 70 20.09 12.21 -15.86
C LEU A 70 21.32 12.80 -16.55
N ASP A 71 21.36 12.78 -17.88
CA ASP A 71 22.47 13.37 -18.65
C ASP A 71 22.63 14.86 -18.36
N LYS A 72 21.52 15.60 -18.22
CA LYS A 72 21.54 17.02 -17.85
C LYS A 72 21.97 17.24 -16.40
N THR A 73 21.64 16.34 -15.46
CA THR A 73 22.10 16.41 -14.06
C THR A 73 23.58 16.09 -13.86
N ARG A 74 24.24 15.46 -14.85
CA ARG A 74 25.69 15.20 -14.82
C ARG A 74 26.54 16.41 -15.25
N SER A 75 25.91 17.48 -15.74
CA SER A 75 26.59 18.71 -16.14
C SER A 75 27.05 19.53 -14.92
N SER A 76 28.16 20.25 -15.02
CA SER A 76 28.62 21.15 -13.96
C SER A 76 27.66 22.32 -13.69
N ALA A 77 26.72 22.59 -14.59
CA ALA A 77 25.68 23.59 -14.41
C ALA A 77 24.61 23.15 -13.40
N TRP A 78 24.42 21.84 -13.19
CA TRP A 78 23.53 21.28 -12.18
C TRP A 78 23.95 21.69 -10.78
N ASP A 79 25.25 21.56 -10.46
CA ASP A 79 25.81 21.93 -9.15
C ASP A 79 25.69 23.43 -8.85
N GLN A 80 25.45 24.26 -9.88
CA GLN A 80 25.26 25.70 -9.75
C GLN A 80 23.81 26.12 -9.51
N LEU A 81 22.85 25.19 -9.62
CA LEU A 81 21.44 25.47 -9.35
C LEU A 81 21.24 25.77 -7.85
N SER A 82 20.32 26.69 -7.56
CA SER A 82 20.01 26.96 -6.16
C SER A 82 19.15 25.84 -5.61
N ILE A 83 19.22 25.65 -4.30
CA ILE A 83 18.37 24.67 -3.61
C ILE A 83 16.87 24.96 -3.74
N CYS A 84 16.52 26.20 -4.05
CA CYS A 84 15.15 26.64 -4.31
C CYS A 84 14.66 26.24 -5.71
N ASP A 85 15.57 25.99 -6.65
CA ASP A 85 15.22 25.58 -8.02
C ASP A 85 14.99 24.06 -8.13
N HIS A 86 15.65 23.26 -7.29
CA HIS A 86 15.54 21.79 -7.32
C HIS A 86 14.10 21.27 -7.14
N PRO A 87 13.28 21.75 -6.18
CA PRO A 87 11.91 21.27 -5.98
C PRO A 87 11.06 21.37 -7.24
N ASP A 88 11.18 22.46 -8.01
CA ASP A 88 10.40 22.72 -9.22
C ASP A 88 10.66 21.72 -10.36
N VAL A 89 11.85 21.11 -10.38
CA VAL A 89 12.28 20.21 -11.45
C VAL A 89 12.28 18.74 -11.04
N ILE A 90 12.41 18.46 -9.75
CA ILE A 90 12.57 17.08 -9.24
C ILE A 90 11.25 16.49 -8.75
N ILE A 91 10.21 17.30 -8.56
CA ILE A 91 8.95 16.82 -7.99
C ILE A 91 8.33 15.70 -8.83
N ASP A 92 8.30 15.83 -10.16
CA ASP A 92 7.73 14.79 -11.03
C ASP A 92 8.63 13.55 -11.12
N VAL A 93 9.94 13.72 -10.94
CA VAL A 93 10.89 12.61 -10.80
C VAL A 93 10.55 11.78 -9.55
N PHE A 94 10.33 12.42 -8.40
CA PHE A 94 9.98 11.72 -7.17
C PHE A 94 8.58 11.07 -7.17
N ARG A 95 7.64 11.56 -7.99
CA ARG A 95 6.34 10.89 -8.16
C ARG A 95 6.47 9.49 -8.78
N LEU A 96 7.57 9.22 -9.48
CA LEU A 96 7.89 7.92 -10.08
C LEU A 96 8.72 6.99 -9.15
N TYR A 97 9.14 7.50 -7.99
CA TYR A 97 9.96 6.76 -7.02
C TYR A 97 9.10 5.85 -6.11
N GLY A 98 8.56 4.77 -6.67
CA GLY A 98 7.68 3.85 -5.97
C GLY A 98 7.47 2.52 -6.69
N ASP A 99 6.46 1.75 -6.29
CA ASP A 99 6.08 0.44 -6.84
C ASP A 99 4.72 0.48 -7.56
N ASP A 100 4.40 1.61 -8.17
CA ASP A 100 3.14 1.81 -8.87
C ASP A 100 3.10 1.16 -10.25
N PRO A 101 1.89 0.95 -10.83
CA PRO A 101 1.75 0.37 -12.16
C PRO A 101 2.46 1.15 -13.29
N TRP A 102 2.71 2.44 -13.10
CA TRP A 102 3.35 3.34 -14.06
C TRP A 102 4.86 3.51 -13.84
N THR A 103 5.48 2.72 -12.96
CA THR A 103 6.92 2.73 -12.72
C THR A 103 7.54 1.35 -12.96
N SER A 104 8.87 1.26 -12.88
CA SER A 104 9.66 0.05 -13.10
C SER A 104 10.95 0.11 -12.27
N SER A 105 11.63 -1.03 -12.09
CA SER A 105 12.94 -1.05 -11.43
C SER A 105 13.94 -0.16 -12.15
N ALA A 106 13.98 -0.20 -13.48
CA ALA A 106 14.87 0.64 -14.29
C ALA A 106 14.61 2.14 -14.10
N ILE A 107 13.35 2.55 -13.92
CA ILE A 107 12.99 3.94 -13.59
C ILE A 107 13.58 4.32 -12.22
N ARG A 108 13.43 3.45 -11.21
CA ARG A 108 13.98 3.70 -9.87
C ARG A 108 15.49 3.76 -9.85
N ASP A 109 16.18 2.88 -10.58
CA ASP A 109 17.63 2.86 -10.67
C ASP A 109 18.17 4.20 -11.21
N ILE A 110 17.52 4.77 -12.23
CA ILE A 110 17.89 6.10 -12.77
C ILE A 110 17.59 7.21 -11.76
N ILE A 111 16.47 7.13 -11.05
CA ILE A 111 16.14 8.13 -10.03
C ILE A 111 17.17 8.08 -8.89
N ASP A 112 17.61 6.89 -8.46
CA ASP A 112 18.67 6.74 -7.47
C ASP A 112 19.96 7.42 -7.96
N GLU A 113 20.36 7.25 -9.22
CA GLU A 113 21.51 7.96 -9.80
C GLU A 113 21.34 9.50 -9.78
N ILE A 114 20.16 10.01 -10.10
CA ILE A 114 19.86 11.45 -10.06
C ILE A 114 19.96 11.98 -8.61
N VAL A 115 19.48 11.20 -7.64
CA VAL A 115 19.33 11.63 -6.25
C VAL A 115 20.64 11.60 -5.46
N VAL A 116 21.61 10.76 -5.83
CA VAL A 116 22.91 10.63 -5.14
C VAL A 116 23.62 11.98 -4.94
N ASN A 117 23.48 12.91 -5.89
CA ASN A 117 24.15 14.21 -5.86
C ASN A 117 23.30 15.34 -5.26
N LEU A 118 22.06 15.05 -4.83
CA LEU A 118 21.16 16.05 -4.27
C LEU A 118 21.38 16.25 -2.76
N PRO A 119 21.18 17.46 -2.22
CA PRO A 119 21.12 17.70 -0.78
C PRO A 119 19.82 17.12 -0.19
N ALA A 120 19.77 15.79 -0.07
CA ALA A 120 18.56 15.01 0.16
C ALA A 120 17.74 15.48 1.38
N LEU A 121 18.40 15.76 2.51
CA LEU A 121 17.74 16.23 3.73
C LEU A 121 17.06 17.59 3.54
N THR A 122 17.78 18.57 3.00
CA THR A 122 17.25 19.92 2.80
C THR A 122 16.14 19.94 1.76
N LEU A 123 16.28 19.13 0.70
CA LEU A 123 15.25 18.96 -0.31
C LEU A 123 13.99 18.31 0.27
N ALA A 124 14.13 17.23 1.06
CA ALA A 124 13.00 16.59 1.75
C ALA A 124 12.26 17.59 2.66
N ILE A 125 12.99 18.39 3.43
CA ILE A 125 12.40 19.44 4.28
C ILE A 125 11.61 20.44 3.43
N HIS A 126 12.16 20.87 2.30
CA HIS A 126 11.49 21.83 1.42
C HIS A 126 10.21 21.23 0.81
N LEU A 127 10.28 20.01 0.28
CA LEU A 127 9.16 19.28 -0.31
C LEU A 127 8.01 19.05 0.68
N LEU A 128 8.34 18.68 1.93
CA LEU A 128 7.35 18.54 3.00
C LEU A 128 6.68 19.87 3.37
N SER A 129 7.44 20.97 3.33
CA SER A 129 6.98 22.27 3.82
C SER A 129 6.15 23.05 2.80
N GLN A 130 6.37 22.83 1.50
CA GLN A 130 5.71 23.58 0.43
C GLN A 130 4.78 22.72 -0.44
N PRO A 131 5.27 21.91 -1.41
CA PRO A 131 4.40 21.26 -2.37
C PRO A 131 3.53 20.17 -1.74
N LEU A 132 4.03 19.39 -0.78
CA LEU A 132 3.18 18.41 -0.10
C LEU A 132 2.17 19.08 0.81
N ARG A 133 2.58 20.11 1.55
CA ARG A 133 1.69 20.83 2.45
C ARG A 133 0.47 21.37 1.71
N SER A 134 0.63 21.96 0.53
CA SER A 134 -0.49 22.53 -0.24
C SER A 134 -1.48 21.48 -0.74
N LEU A 135 -1.05 20.23 -0.95
CA LEU A 135 -1.92 19.13 -1.37
C LEU A 135 -2.80 18.58 -0.26
N PHE A 136 -2.35 18.67 1.00
CA PHE A 136 -3.04 18.11 2.17
C PHE A 136 -3.66 19.16 3.09
N SER A 137 -3.23 20.43 3.01
CA SER A 137 -3.78 21.50 3.85
C SER A 137 -5.28 21.78 3.69
N PRO A 138 -5.92 21.59 2.50
CA PRO A 138 -7.36 21.80 2.37
C PRO A 138 -8.20 20.76 3.11
N THR A 139 -7.65 19.55 3.34
CA THR A 139 -8.32 18.43 4.01
C THR A 139 -7.53 17.97 5.22
N PRO A 140 -7.53 18.75 6.31
CA PRO A 140 -6.84 18.35 7.52
C PRO A 140 -7.53 17.16 8.19
N HIS A 141 -6.73 16.28 8.78
CA HIS A 141 -7.26 15.11 9.48
C HIS A 141 -8.07 15.52 10.72
N PRO A 142 -9.33 15.08 10.88
CA PRO A 142 -10.20 15.53 11.97
C PRO A 142 -9.71 15.10 13.36
N MET A 143 -8.93 14.01 13.47
CA MET A 143 -8.39 13.52 14.75
C MET A 143 -7.03 14.13 15.13
N LEU A 144 -6.55 15.14 14.40
CA LEU A 144 -5.28 15.80 14.71
C LEU A 144 -5.48 17.27 15.04
N ASN A 145 -4.70 17.74 16.02
CA ASN A 145 -4.56 19.17 16.25
C ASN A 145 -3.68 19.79 15.15
N LEU A 146 -4.21 20.75 14.39
CA LEU A 146 -3.50 21.40 13.28
C LEU A 146 -2.15 22.04 13.64
N MET A 147 -2.01 22.54 14.87
CA MET A 147 -0.80 23.27 15.30
C MET A 147 0.25 22.36 15.92
N SER A 148 -0.18 21.34 16.66
CA SER A 148 0.72 20.47 17.44
C SER A 148 0.85 19.05 16.89
N ALA A 149 0.03 18.67 15.91
CA ALA A 149 -0.11 17.32 15.39
C ALA A 149 -0.37 16.24 16.44
N ARG A 150 -0.81 16.63 17.64
CA ARG A 150 -1.22 15.70 18.70
C ARG A 150 -2.59 15.11 18.35
N ALA A 151 -2.77 13.84 18.71
CA ALA A 151 -4.05 13.18 18.58
C ALA A 151 -5.10 13.86 19.46
N LEU A 152 -6.30 14.04 18.92
CA LEU A 152 -7.45 14.57 19.62
C LEU A 152 -8.30 13.44 20.20
N SER A 153 -8.94 13.67 21.34
CA SER A 153 -9.90 12.72 21.91
C SER A 153 -11.26 12.73 21.19
N ARG A 154 -11.54 13.78 20.41
CA ARG A 154 -12.74 13.95 19.60
C ARG A 154 -12.39 14.65 18.29
N PRO A 155 -13.12 14.37 17.19
CA PRO A 155 -12.92 15.06 15.92
C PRO A 155 -12.99 16.59 16.05
N ALA A 156 -12.02 17.29 15.48
CA ALA A 156 -12.10 18.73 15.26
C ALA A 156 -13.18 19.01 14.20
N GLY A 157 -14.18 19.83 14.52
CA GLY A 157 -15.32 20.12 13.64
C GLY A 157 -16.61 19.37 13.99
N GLY A 158 -16.61 18.52 15.02
CA GLY A 158 -17.83 17.83 15.49
C GLY A 158 -18.07 16.48 14.80
N VAL A 159 -19.29 15.97 14.90
CA VAL A 159 -19.65 14.61 14.42
C VAL A 159 -19.57 14.51 12.89
N ASP A 160 -19.93 15.59 12.19
CA ASP A 160 -19.97 15.63 10.73
C ASP A 160 -18.59 15.84 10.09
N ALA A 161 -17.56 16.18 10.88
CA ALA A 161 -16.21 16.43 10.36
C ALA A 161 -15.59 15.22 9.64
N GLN A 162 -16.02 14.00 10.00
CA GLN A 162 -15.60 12.78 9.31
C GLN A 162 -16.27 12.64 7.93
N SER A 163 -17.50 13.11 7.78
CA SER A 163 -18.20 13.11 6.49
C SER A 163 -17.58 14.15 5.55
N ASP A 164 -17.33 15.36 6.07
CA ASP A 164 -16.71 16.46 5.31
C ASP A 164 -15.29 16.11 4.85
N PHE A 165 -14.57 15.34 5.68
CA PHE A 165 -13.22 14.86 5.38
C PHE A 165 -13.13 14.01 4.08
N HIS A 166 -14.24 13.40 3.67
CA HIS A 166 -14.31 12.57 2.47
C HIS A 166 -14.82 13.31 1.23
N ASP A 167 -15.01 14.63 1.28
CA ASP A 167 -15.43 15.41 0.11
C ASP A 167 -14.30 15.46 -0.95
N SER A 168 -14.52 14.74 -2.06
CA SER A 168 -13.60 14.67 -3.20
C SER A 168 -13.19 16.03 -3.77
N THR A 169 -14.01 17.07 -3.64
CA THR A 169 -13.71 18.41 -4.15
C THR A 169 -12.60 19.10 -3.37
N THR A 170 -12.40 18.69 -2.11
CA THR A 170 -11.41 19.26 -1.19
C THR A 170 -10.11 18.44 -1.16
N GLN A 171 -10.14 17.18 -1.57
CA GLN A 171 -9.01 16.24 -1.54
C GLN A 171 -8.02 16.45 -2.71
N LEU A 172 -7.28 17.56 -2.70
CA LEU A 172 -6.32 17.90 -3.78
C LEU A 172 -5.23 16.83 -3.98
N TYR A 173 -4.86 16.07 -2.96
CA TYR A 173 -3.90 14.97 -3.09
C TYR A 173 -4.39 13.83 -4.02
N LYS A 174 -5.70 13.75 -4.30
CA LYS A 174 -6.28 12.84 -5.29
C LYS A 174 -6.46 13.44 -6.68
N SER A 175 -6.30 14.75 -6.82
CA SER A 175 -6.43 15.44 -8.10
C SER A 175 -5.20 15.21 -9.02
N HIS A 176 -5.26 15.67 -10.28
CA HIS A 176 -4.12 15.59 -11.19
C HIS A 176 -2.84 16.17 -10.56
N PRO A 177 -2.82 17.38 -9.96
CA PRO A 177 -1.66 17.87 -9.19
C PRO A 177 -1.15 16.96 -8.05
N GLY A 178 -1.98 16.08 -7.51
CA GLY A 178 -1.67 15.19 -6.38
C GLY A 178 -1.09 13.82 -6.76
N TRP A 179 -0.97 13.50 -8.05
CA TRP A 179 -0.57 12.17 -8.51
C TRP A 179 0.79 11.70 -7.94
N GLY A 180 0.91 10.50 -7.37
CA GLY A 180 2.20 10.07 -6.80
C GLY A 180 2.72 10.88 -5.61
N CYS A 181 1.90 11.73 -4.96
CA CYS A 181 2.33 12.51 -3.78
C CYS A 181 2.80 11.64 -2.61
N TYR A 182 2.27 10.42 -2.48
CA TYR A 182 2.71 9.44 -1.48
C TYR A 182 4.13 8.94 -1.71
N ASN A 183 4.61 8.88 -2.97
CA ASN A 183 6.00 8.52 -3.27
C ASN A 183 6.94 9.63 -2.82
N ILE A 184 6.58 10.88 -3.09
CA ILE A 184 7.32 12.05 -2.58
C ILE A 184 7.33 12.03 -1.04
N LEU A 185 6.19 11.79 -0.39
CA LEU A 185 6.09 11.74 1.06
C LEU A 185 6.93 10.59 1.65
N SER A 186 6.88 9.40 1.05
CA SER A 186 7.65 8.24 1.45
C SER A 186 9.15 8.52 1.35
N TRP A 187 9.61 9.06 0.22
CA TRP A 187 11.01 9.46 0.03
C TRP A 187 11.43 10.54 1.04
N CYS A 188 10.62 11.59 1.22
CA CYS A 188 10.94 12.64 2.18
C CYS A 188 11.11 12.07 3.60
N ALA A 189 10.19 11.20 4.03
CA ALA A 189 10.26 10.56 5.34
C ALA A 189 11.46 9.61 5.45
N SER A 190 11.88 8.96 4.35
CA SER A 190 13.08 8.11 4.32
C SER A 190 14.38 8.92 4.47
N GLN A 191 14.42 10.18 4.04
CA GLN A 191 15.58 11.06 4.18
C GLN A 191 15.75 11.68 5.58
N LEU A 192 14.69 11.71 6.39
CA LEU A 192 14.76 12.28 7.74
C LEU A 192 15.44 11.29 8.71
N ALA A 193 16.45 11.76 9.44
CA ALA A 193 16.98 11.06 10.60
C ALA A 193 15.94 11.01 11.74
N PRO A 194 16.03 10.08 12.71
CA PRO A 194 15.09 9.97 13.83
C PRO A 194 14.77 11.31 14.52
N ASP A 195 15.81 12.05 14.94
CA ASP A 195 15.64 13.34 15.63
C ASP A 195 14.98 14.41 14.76
N GLU A 196 15.28 14.42 13.45
CA GLU A 196 14.68 15.37 12.51
C GLU A 196 13.24 15.01 12.17
N LEU A 197 12.93 13.71 12.07
CA LEU A 197 11.58 13.23 11.90
C LEU A 197 10.72 13.59 13.10
N GLU A 198 11.20 13.39 14.34
CA GLU A 198 10.44 13.78 15.53
C GLU A 198 10.15 15.29 15.58
N LYS A 199 11.11 16.14 15.22
CA LYS A 199 10.91 17.60 15.12
C LYS A 199 9.89 18.00 14.04
N ARG A 200 9.77 17.19 12.98
CA ARG A 200 8.97 17.48 11.78
C ARG A 200 7.77 16.56 11.64
N ILE A 201 7.45 15.78 12.67
CA ILE A 201 6.37 14.80 12.62
C ILE A 201 5.04 15.47 12.29
N GLY A 202 4.85 16.74 12.69
CA GLY A 202 3.66 17.52 12.38
C GLY A 202 3.44 17.85 10.90
N VAL A 203 4.41 17.60 10.01
CA VAL A 203 4.20 17.69 8.55
C VAL A 203 4.20 16.34 7.84
N VAL A 204 4.63 15.25 8.52
CA VAL A 204 4.65 13.89 7.96
C VAL A 204 3.43 13.09 8.40
N LEU A 205 3.05 13.18 9.68
CA LEU A 205 1.95 12.43 10.26
C LEU A 205 0.60 12.81 9.65
N PRO A 206 0.22 14.11 9.51
CA PRO A 206 -1.08 14.45 8.94
C PRO A 206 -1.33 13.85 7.55
N PRO A 207 -0.48 14.03 6.54
CA PRO A 207 -0.74 13.46 5.22
C PRO A 207 -0.71 11.92 5.23
N THR A 208 0.09 11.30 6.11
CA THR A 208 0.07 9.84 6.30
C THR A 208 -1.31 9.38 6.80
N LEU A 209 -1.84 10.01 7.84
CA LEU A 209 -3.15 9.66 8.41
C LEU A 209 -4.31 9.97 7.46
N VAL A 210 -4.25 11.10 6.75
CA VAL A 210 -5.25 11.44 5.72
C VAL A 210 -5.39 10.32 4.68
N MET A 211 -4.27 9.75 4.24
CA MET A 211 -4.31 8.62 3.31
C MET A 211 -4.75 7.31 3.97
N MET A 212 -4.32 7.04 5.21
CA MET A 212 -4.67 5.81 5.94
C MET A 212 -6.15 5.70 6.28
N ASP A 213 -6.81 6.82 6.56
CA ASP A 213 -8.24 6.87 6.89
C ASP A 213 -9.11 7.15 5.66
N ASP A 214 -8.54 7.12 4.45
CA ASP A 214 -9.32 7.34 3.24
C ASP A 214 -10.28 6.18 2.95
N TRP A 215 -11.45 6.46 2.36
CA TRP A 215 -12.44 5.43 2.05
C TRP A 215 -11.92 4.46 0.97
N GLU A 216 -11.07 4.93 0.05
CA GLU A 216 -10.52 4.15 -1.05
C GLU A 216 -9.39 3.21 -0.59
N PRO A 217 -9.49 1.89 -0.85
CA PRO A 217 -8.46 0.94 -0.47
C PRO A 217 -7.04 1.26 -0.95
N ALA A 218 -6.90 1.76 -2.18
CA ALA A 218 -5.59 2.08 -2.75
C ALA A 218 -4.86 3.17 -1.96
N TRP A 219 -5.58 4.21 -1.52
CA TRP A 219 -5.02 5.29 -0.72
C TRP A 219 -4.67 4.82 0.69
N ARG A 220 -5.52 4.00 1.33
CA ARG A 220 -5.19 3.37 2.62
C ARG A 220 -3.92 2.55 2.52
N GLY A 221 -3.83 1.71 1.48
CA GLY A 221 -2.63 0.92 1.21
C GLY A 221 -1.37 1.77 1.12
N ARG A 222 -1.43 2.89 0.38
CA ARG A 222 -0.30 3.84 0.24
C ARG A 222 0.04 4.54 1.56
N GLY A 223 -0.97 5.01 2.30
CA GLY A 223 -0.78 5.61 3.63
C GLY A 223 -0.06 4.67 4.59
N VAL A 224 -0.45 3.39 4.62
CA VAL A 224 0.20 2.37 5.45
C VAL A 224 1.64 2.11 5.03
N ARG A 225 1.97 2.12 3.73
CA ARG A 225 3.37 2.01 3.26
C ARG A 225 4.22 3.21 3.66
N VAL A 226 3.64 4.41 3.61
CA VAL A 226 4.32 5.62 4.10
C VAL A 226 4.60 5.49 5.59
N LEU A 227 3.60 5.09 6.40
CA LEU A 227 3.76 4.85 7.83
C LEU A 227 4.90 3.86 8.10
N ASP A 228 4.93 2.74 7.38
CA ASP A 228 5.96 1.71 7.55
C ASP A 228 7.38 2.26 7.36
N GLY A 229 7.56 3.15 6.38
CA GLY A 229 8.85 3.77 6.07
C GLY A 229 9.41 4.70 7.15
N TRP A 230 8.58 5.19 8.08
CA TRP A 230 9.02 6.15 9.10
C TRP A 230 8.71 5.75 10.54
N MET A 231 7.81 4.79 10.79
CA MET A 231 7.40 4.43 12.16
C MET A 231 8.59 3.97 13.02
N GLU A 232 9.56 3.25 12.44
CA GLU A 232 10.76 2.77 13.15
C GLU A 232 11.72 3.89 13.58
N LYS A 233 11.59 5.08 12.98
CA LYS A 233 12.43 6.24 13.29
C LYS A 233 11.88 7.10 14.42
N VAL A 234 10.63 6.89 14.85
CA VAL A 234 10.02 7.63 15.96
C VAL A 234 10.09 6.77 17.22
N SER A 235 10.52 7.35 18.34
CA SER A 235 10.55 6.66 19.63
C SER A 235 9.14 6.33 20.14
N VAL A 236 9.02 5.22 20.86
CA VAL A 236 7.73 4.79 21.45
C VAL A 236 7.24 5.81 22.48
N GLU A 237 8.17 6.44 23.20
CA GLU A 237 7.91 7.51 24.16
C GLU A 237 7.30 8.74 23.46
N THR A 238 7.85 9.15 22.31
CA THR A 238 7.29 10.26 21.52
C THR A 238 5.91 9.90 20.96
N MET A 239 5.71 8.69 20.42
CA MET A 239 4.39 8.26 19.94
C MET A 239 3.33 8.33 21.05
N ARG A 240 3.62 7.78 22.23
CA ARG A 240 2.72 7.81 23.39
C ARG A 240 2.44 9.23 23.87
N ARG A 241 3.48 10.05 24.00
CA ARG A 241 3.36 11.46 24.43
C ARG A 241 2.47 12.27 23.48
N MET A 242 2.47 11.93 22.19
CA MET A 242 1.63 12.58 21.18
C MET A 242 0.24 11.93 21.01
N GLY A 243 -0.02 10.80 21.67
CA GLY A 243 -1.23 9.99 21.50
C GLY A 243 -1.33 9.33 20.11
N MET A 244 -0.21 9.24 19.39
CA MET A 244 -0.17 8.70 18.03
C MET A 244 -0.26 7.19 18.00
N ASP A 245 0.28 6.51 19.02
CA ASP A 245 0.29 5.06 19.13
C ASP A 245 -1.12 4.48 19.05
N LYS A 246 -2.03 5.00 19.87
CA LYS A 246 -3.43 4.57 19.85
C LYS A 246 -4.13 4.97 18.55
N LEU A 247 -3.93 6.20 18.08
CA LEU A 247 -4.56 6.70 16.86
C LEU A 247 -4.18 5.86 15.62
N LEU A 248 -2.88 5.58 15.46
CA LEU A 248 -2.35 4.77 14.36
C LEU A 248 -2.83 3.32 14.46
N LEU A 249 -2.84 2.73 15.67
CA LEU A 249 -3.37 1.38 15.86
C LEU A 249 -4.85 1.27 15.52
N ASP A 250 -5.66 2.21 16.01
CA ASP A 250 -7.11 2.20 15.77
C ASP A 250 -7.41 2.37 14.25
N SER A 251 -6.67 3.24 13.55
CA SER A 251 -6.74 3.41 12.08
C SER A 251 -6.31 2.15 11.30
N LEU A 252 -5.21 1.50 11.70
CA LEU A 252 -4.74 0.26 11.07
C LEU A 252 -5.71 -0.91 11.29
N ILE A 253 -6.23 -1.08 12.50
CA ILE A 253 -7.23 -2.10 12.82
C ILE A 253 -8.53 -1.82 12.04
N HIS A 254 -8.93 -0.55 11.93
CA HIS A 254 -10.07 -0.19 11.10
C HIS A 254 -9.84 -0.56 9.63
N THR A 255 -8.66 -0.27 9.08
CA THR A 255 -8.29 -0.65 7.70
C THR A 255 -8.39 -2.15 7.48
N LEU A 256 -7.92 -2.97 8.42
CA LEU A 256 -8.06 -4.44 8.36
C LEU A 256 -9.52 -4.89 8.42
N SER A 257 -10.35 -4.22 9.24
CA SER A 257 -11.77 -4.55 9.41
C SER A 257 -12.67 -4.23 8.23
N LEU A 258 -12.17 -3.45 7.26
CA LEU A 258 -12.91 -3.06 6.06
C LEU A 258 -12.79 -4.07 4.90
N HIS A 259 -11.93 -5.09 5.03
CA HIS A 259 -11.79 -6.19 4.08
C HIS A 259 -11.73 -5.74 2.61
N ALA A 260 -10.79 -4.85 2.32
CA ALA A 260 -10.66 -4.21 1.01
C ALA A 260 -10.61 -5.21 -0.17
N ASN A 261 -11.20 -4.80 -1.30
CA ASN A 261 -11.01 -5.43 -2.61
C ASN A 261 -10.45 -4.38 -3.59
N PRO A 262 -9.21 -4.54 -4.10
CA PRO A 262 -8.28 -5.63 -3.83
C PRO A 262 -7.75 -5.63 -2.37
N PRO A 263 -7.38 -6.81 -1.82
CA PRO A 263 -6.83 -6.92 -0.47
C PRO A 263 -5.50 -6.17 -0.28
N LEU A 264 -5.22 -5.75 0.96
CA LEU A 264 -4.02 -5.00 1.34
C LEU A 264 -3.12 -5.85 2.27
N PRO A 265 -2.37 -6.83 1.75
CA PRO A 265 -1.65 -7.83 2.56
C PRO A 265 -0.53 -7.23 3.43
N HIS A 266 -0.06 -6.02 3.11
CA HIS A 266 1.00 -5.34 3.87
C HIS A 266 0.48 -4.66 5.15
N VAL A 267 -0.85 -4.52 5.32
CA VAL A 267 -1.40 -3.81 6.49
C VAL A 267 -1.19 -4.61 7.77
N LEU A 268 -1.50 -5.90 7.78
CA LEU A 268 -1.39 -6.72 8.99
C LEU A 268 0.05 -6.74 9.56
N PRO A 269 1.11 -6.98 8.77
CA PRO A 269 2.48 -6.91 9.29
C PRO A 269 2.84 -5.57 9.95
N VAL A 270 2.42 -4.44 9.37
CA VAL A 270 2.66 -3.10 9.94
C VAL A 270 1.92 -2.95 11.27
N THR A 271 0.65 -3.39 11.33
CA THR A 271 -0.15 -3.37 12.55
C THR A 271 0.49 -4.20 13.67
N LEU A 272 0.97 -5.40 13.36
CA LEU A 272 1.61 -6.28 14.35
C LEU A 272 2.91 -5.66 14.88
N ARG A 273 3.76 -5.09 14.01
CA ARG A 273 4.96 -4.35 14.44
C ARG A 273 4.63 -3.19 15.36
N LEU A 274 3.59 -2.41 15.03
CA LEU A 274 3.19 -1.30 15.87
C LEU A 274 2.71 -1.79 17.24
N ILE A 275 1.90 -2.86 17.29
CA ILE A 275 1.45 -3.49 18.55
C ILE A 275 2.64 -3.96 19.39
N GLU A 276 3.61 -4.63 18.79
CA GLU A 276 4.80 -5.13 19.48
C GLU A 276 5.61 -4.02 20.12
N ARG A 277 5.70 -2.86 19.44
CA ARG A 277 6.45 -1.68 19.91
C ARG A 277 5.68 -0.86 20.95
N SER A 278 4.37 -0.67 20.77
CA SER A 278 3.60 0.28 21.58
C SER A 278 2.87 -0.35 22.77
N THR A 279 2.64 -1.67 22.78
CA THR A 279 1.84 -2.35 23.83
C THR A 279 2.63 -3.47 24.52
N SER A 280 2.16 -3.89 25.70
CA SER A 280 2.75 -5.03 26.42
C SER A 280 1.71 -5.81 27.23
N GLY A 281 2.03 -7.02 27.65
CA GLY A 281 1.20 -7.82 28.57
C GLY A 281 -0.24 -8.02 28.08
N ALA A 282 -1.21 -7.67 28.94
CA ALA A 282 -2.63 -7.84 28.68
C ALA A 282 -3.14 -6.98 27.51
N GLU A 283 -2.69 -5.73 27.43
CA GLU A 283 -3.09 -4.81 26.34
C GLU A 283 -2.70 -5.37 24.97
N ARG A 284 -1.49 -5.94 24.85
CA ARG A 284 -1.04 -6.59 23.62
C ARG A 284 -1.96 -7.75 23.23
N ALA A 285 -2.31 -8.59 24.20
CA ALA A 285 -3.20 -9.73 23.97
C ALA A 285 -4.61 -9.29 23.55
N GLU A 286 -5.11 -8.19 24.12
CA GLU A 286 -6.38 -7.57 23.73
C GLU A 286 -6.34 -7.04 22.29
N ARG A 287 -5.27 -6.35 21.89
CA ARG A 287 -5.11 -5.87 20.50
C ARG A 287 -5.02 -7.01 19.49
N TYR A 288 -4.32 -8.10 19.81
CA TYR A 288 -4.33 -9.28 18.93
C TYR A 288 -5.70 -9.95 18.87
N ALA A 289 -6.44 -10.00 19.99
CA ALA A 289 -7.79 -10.51 20.00
C ALA A 289 -8.73 -9.64 19.15
N GLU A 290 -8.58 -8.32 19.23
CA GLU A 290 -9.31 -7.37 18.41
C GLU A 290 -9.05 -7.59 16.90
N ILE A 291 -7.79 -7.80 16.49
CA ILE A 291 -7.46 -8.16 15.10
C ILE A 291 -8.11 -9.47 14.69
N MET A 292 -8.01 -10.52 15.53
CA MET A 292 -8.65 -11.80 15.21
C MET A 292 -10.15 -11.64 14.98
N ASP A 293 -10.83 -10.91 15.86
CA ASP A 293 -12.28 -10.74 15.79
C ASP A 293 -12.69 -9.86 14.58
N LYS A 294 -12.02 -8.72 14.37
CA LYS A 294 -12.38 -7.75 13.31
C LYS A 294 -11.82 -8.08 11.94
N ALA A 295 -10.56 -8.49 11.83
CA ALA A 295 -9.93 -8.75 10.54
C ALA A 295 -10.27 -10.16 10.03
N VAL A 296 -10.24 -11.17 10.89
CA VAL A 296 -10.39 -12.57 10.48
C VAL A 296 -11.84 -13.05 10.59
N ILE A 297 -12.41 -13.03 11.79
CA ILE A 297 -13.75 -13.63 12.02
C ILE A 297 -14.85 -12.84 11.31
N GLN A 298 -14.88 -11.51 11.47
CA GLN A 298 -15.82 -10.66 10.76
C GLN A 298 -15.58 -10.70 9.25
N GLY A 299 -14.32 -10.83 8.81
CA GLY A 299 -13.98 -10.95 7.39
C GLY A 299 -14.58 -12.18 6.74
N TRP A 300 -14.52 -13.35 7.38
CA TRP A 300 -15.23 -14.53 6.88
C TRP A 300 -16.75 -14.37 6.89
N THR A 301 -17.28 -13.69 7.92
CA THR A 301 -18.73 -13.50 8.09
C THR A 301 -19.32 -12.54 7.06
N TYR A 302 -18.60 -11.48 6.70
CA TYR A 302 -19.11 -10.36 5.88
C TYR A 302 -18.46 -10.23 4.50
N ALA A 303 -17.51 -11.10 4.14
CA ALA A 303 -16.95 -11.11 2.79
C ALA A 303 -18.08 -11.22 1.74
N PRO A 304 -18.04 -10.41 0.67
CA PRO A 304 -19.00 -10.52 -0.43
C PRO A 304 -19.04 -11.94 -1.00
N GLN A 305 -20.19 -12.38 -1.50
CA GLN A 305 -20.25 -13.68 -2.17
C GLN A 305 -19.63 -13.62 -3.57
N GLY A 306 -19.19 -14.76 -4.09
CA GLY A 306 -18.81 -14.90 -5.50
C GLY A 306 -17.37 -14.44 -5.81
N LYS A 307 -17.20 -13.72 -6.93
CA LYS A 307 -15.88 -13.34 -7.46
C LYS A 307 -15.20 -12.29 -6.59
N ASP A 308 -15.95 -11.34 -6.04
CA ASP A 308 -15.37 -10.17 -5.35
C ASP A 308 -14.89 -10.48 -3.93
N GLY A 309 -15.56 -11.38 -3.22
CA GLY A 309 -15.09 -11.82 -1.89
C GLY A 309 -14.01 -12.88 -1.92
N ARG A 310 -13.78 -13.57 -3.05
CA ARG A 310 -12.76 -14.63 -3.10
C ARG A 310 -11.34 -14.10 -2.83
N PRO A 311 -10.89 -12.98 -3.45
CA PRO A 311 -9.61 -12.38 -3.10
C PRO A 311 -9.49 -12.04 -1.61
N ILE A 312 -10.56 -11.53 -1.01
CA ILE A 312 -10.63 -11.21 0.42
C ILE A 312 -10.44 -12.47 1.27
N LEU A 313 -11.20 -13.54 1.01
CA LEU A 313 -11.12 -14.80 1.74
C LEU A 313 -9.73 -15.46 1.61
N ILE A 314 -9.14 -15.41 0.42
CA ILE A 314 -7.76 -15.85 0.18
C ILE A 314 -6.78 -15.06 1.06
N ASN A 315 -6.93 -13.73 1.11
CA ASN A 315 -6.07 -12.88 1.92
C ASN A 315 -6.24 -13.18 3.42
N ILE A 316 -7.47 -13.33 3.92
CA ILE A 316 -7.74 -13.68 5.32
C ILE A 316 -7.08 -15.02 5.70
N ALA A 317 -7.13 -16.03 4.83
CA ALA A 317 -6.48 -17.32 5.09
C ALA A 317 -4.95 -17.17 5.21
N LYS A 318 -4.33 -16.32 4.38
CA LYS A 318 -2.88 -16.01 4.47
C LYS A 318 -2.55 -15.22 5.73
N GLU A 319 -3.35 -14.22 6.06
CA GLU A 319 -3.21 -13.42 7.28
C GLU A 319 -3.32 -14.27 8.55
N LEU A 320 -4.20 -15.28 8.53
CA LEU A 320 -4.32 -16.24 9.61
C LEU A 320 -3.03 -17.03 9.85
N GLU A 321 -2.26 -17.35 8.82
CA GLU A 321 -0.95 -18.01 8.98
C GLU A 321 0.06 -17.10 9.70
N VAL A 322 0.06 -15.81 9.36
CA VAL A 322 0.87 -14.80 10.05
C VAL A 322 0.45 -14.72 11.53
N LEU A 323 -0.85 -14.63 11.79
CA LEU A 323 -1.39 -14.59 13.15
C LEU A 323 -1.13 -15.87 13.94
N CYS A 324 -1.09 -17.04 13.30
CA CYS A 324 -0.67 -18.29 13.94
C CYS A 324 0.78 -18.21 14.44
N SER A 325 1.66 -17.59 13.66
CA SER A 325 3.06 -17.38 14.05
C SER A 325 3.20 -16.39 15.21
N THR A 326 2.36 -15.34 15.23
CA THR A 326 2.37 -14.31 16.28
C THR A 326 1.71 -14.76 17.59
N LEU A 327 0.53 -15.39 17.52
CA LEU A 327 -0.25 -15.81 18.69
C LEU A 327 0.22 -17.15 19.28
N GLY A 328 0.86 -17.98 18.46
CA GLY A 328 1.19 -19.36 18.82
C GLY A 328 -0.04 -20.13 19.33
N ILE A 329 0.09 -20.78 20.49
CA ILE A 329 -0.99 -21.58 21.09
C ILE A 329 -2.22 -20.73 21.45
N GLY A 330 -2.08 -19.41 21.57
CA GLY A 330 -3.18 -18.48 21.81
C GLY A 330 -4.30 -18.59 20.75
N ILE A 331 -3.97 -19.02 19.52
CA ILE A 331 -4.94 -19.22 18.45
C ILE A 331 -6.06 -20.22 18.81
N THR A 332 -5.81 -21.08 19.81
CA THR A 332 -6.79 -22.08 20.30
C THR A 332 -8.13 -21.47 20.70
N ARG A 333 -8.15 -20.20 21.14
CA ARG A 333 -9.37 -19.46 21.51
C ARG A 333 -10.37 -19.34 20.35
N TRP A 334 -9.90 -19.29 19.11
CA TRP A 334 -10.72 -19.08 17.92
C TRP A 334 -10.97 -20.33 17.08
N LEU A 335 -10.49 -21.52 17.49
CA LEU A 335 -10.64 -22.75 16.69
C LEU A 335 -12.08 -23.10 16.32
N LYS A 336 -13.05 -22.74 17.18
CA LYS A 336 -14.46 -22.98 16.90
C LYS A 336 -14.94 -22.19 15.67
N ALA A 337 -14.38 -21.00 15.42
CA ALA A 337 -14.69 -20.19 14.26
C ALA A 337 -13.75 -20.51 13.08
N ILE A 338 -12.45 -20.69 13.35
CA ILE A 338 -11.45 -20.91 12.30
C ILE A 338 -11.70 -22.19 11.51
N ILE A 339 -11.86 -23.34 12.19
CA ILE A 339 -11.90 -24.64 11.50
C ILE A 339 -13.09 -24.75 10.53
N PRO A 340 -14.33 -24.39 10.92
CA PRO A 340 -15.45 -24.42 9.98
C PRO A 340 -15.24 -23.52 8.75
N ASN A 341 -14.77 -22.27 8.93
CA ASN A 341 -14.58 -21.33 7.82
C ASN A 341 -13.48 -21.78 6.85
N LEU A 342 -12.42 -22.44 7.33
CA LEU A 342 -11.40 -23.00 6.43
C LEU A 342 -11.90 -24.23 5.66
N LEU A 343 -12.77 -25.05 6.27
CA LEU A 343 -13.28 -26.28 5.67
C LEU A 343 -14.47 -26.06 4.74
N GLU A 344 -15.33 -25.07 5.01
CA GLU A 344 -16.57 -24.82 4.26
C GLU A 344 -16.34 -24.75 2.74
N PRO A 345 -15.38 -23.97 2.21
CA PRO A 345 -15.16 -23.89 0.78
C PRO A 345 -14.75 -25.22 0.14
N LEU A 346 -14.13 -26.12 0.90
CA LEU A 346 -13.59 -27.40 0.44
C LEU A 346 -14.67 -28.49 0.23
N HIS A 347 -15.91 -28.24 0.64
CA HIS A 347 -17.02 -29.16 0.40
C HIS A 347 -17.48 -29.18 -1.07
N TYR A 348 -17.18 -28.10 -1.81
CA TYR A 348 -17.60 -27.95 -3.20
C TYR A 348 -16.59 -28.58 -4.17
N PRO A 349 -17.02 -29.00 -5.37
CA PRO A 349 -16.09 -29.53 -6.35
C PRO A 349 -15.07 -28.47 -6.84
N PRO A 350 -13.76 -28.79 -6.90
CA PRO A 350 -12.71 -27.82 -7.23
C PRO A 350 -12.77 -27.42 -8.71
N SER A 351 -12.88 -26.12 -8.98
CA SER A 351 -12.69 -25.54 -10.32
C SER A 351 -11.39 -24.72 -10.40
N PRO A 352 -10.82 -24.49 -11.60
CA PRO A 352 -9.61 -23.67 -11.75
C PRO A 352 -9.72 -22.30 -11.09
N VAL A 353 -10.93 -21.74 -11.13
CA VAL A 353 -11.28 -20.41 -10.62
C VAL A 353 -11.29 -20.34 -9.07
N VAL A 354 -11.56 -21.46 -8.38
CA VAL A 354 -11.58 -21.53 -6.90
C VAL A 354 -10.32 -22.15 -6.31
N LEU A 355 -9.46 -22.77 -7.13
CA LEU A 355 -8.25 -23.45 -6.66
C LEU A 355 -7.33 -22.58 -5.79
N PRO A 356 -7.10 -21.27 -6.08
CA PRO A 356 -6.30 -20.42 -5.21
C PRO A 356 -6.88 -20.27 -3.79
N HIS A 357 -8.21 -20.28 -3.66
CA HIS A 357 -8.90 -20.24 -2.36
C HIS A 357 -8.70 -21.55 -1.59
N TYR A 358 -8.72 -22.69 -2.28
CA TYR A 358 -8.50 -23.99 -1.63
C TYR A 358 -7.07 -24.11 -1.12
N ILE A 359 -6.09 -23.71 -1.94
CA ILE A 359 -4.67 -23.72 -1.56
C ILE A 359 -4.45 -22.86 -0.31
N ALA A 360 -5.01 -21.64 -0.28
CA ALA A 360 -4.88 -20.77 0.87
C ALA A 360 -5.51 -21.38 2.14
N ASN A 361 -6.72 -21.94 2.04
CA ASN A 361 -7.41 -22.54 3.19
C ASN A 361 -6.69 -23.81 3.70
N LEU A 362 -6.23 -24.66 2.80
CA LEU A 362 -5.49 -25.87 3.15
C LEU A 362 -4.13 -25.53 3.78
N SER A 363 -3.45 -24.51 3.28
CA SER A 363 -2.20 -24.00 3.85
C SER A 363 -2.41 -23.49 5.28
N ALA A 364 -3.44 -22.66 5.49
CA ALA A 364 -3.81 -22.15 6.81
C ALA A 364 -4.19 -23.29 7.77
N LEU A 365 -4.99 -24.26 7.30
CA LEU A 365 -5.40 -25.42 8.09
C LEU A 365 -4.20 -26.29 8.49
N LEU A 366 -3.24 -26.49 7.58
CA LEU A 366 -2.00 -27.19 7.84
C LEU A 366 -1.14 -26.45 8.87
N CYS A 367 -1.02 -25.13 8.75
CA CYS A 367 -0.31 -24.28 9.69
C CYS A 367 -0.88 -24.45 11.12
N ILE A 368 -2.19 -24.33 11.29
CA ILE A 368 -2.87 -24.51 12.58
C ILE A 368 -2.68 -25.93 13.12
N THR A 369 -2.82 -26.94 12.28
CA THR A 369 -2.70 -28.34 12.68
C THR A 369 -1.27 -28.64 13.17
N ARG A 370 -0.26 -28.12 12.49
CA ARG A 370 1.15 -28.25 12.89
C ARG A 370 1.41 -27.54 14.21
N LEU A 371 0.99 -26.27 14.31
CA LEU A 371 1.16 -25.43 15.50
C LEU A 371 0.54 -26.08 16.75
N LEU A 372 -0.62 -26.72 16.61
CA LEU A 372 -1.38 -27.27 17.72
C LEU A 372 -1.21 -28.79 17.92
N SER A 373 -0.41 -29.45 17.11
CA SER A 373 -0.20 -30.91 17.13
C SER A 373 0.11 -31.45 18.53
N LYS A 374 0.96 -30.74 19.29
CA LYS A 374 1.38 -31.13 20.65
C LYS A 374 0.37 -30.80 21.76
N THR A 375 -0.65 -30.00 21.47
CA THR A 375 -1.60 -29.52 22.48
C THR A 375 -2.79 -30.45 22.71
N GLY A 376 -3.01 -31.42 21.83
CA GLY A 376 -4.20 -32.27 21.81
C GLY A 376 -5.52 -31.57 21.44
N ARG A 377 -5.53 -30.23 21.29
CA ARG A 377 -6.75 -29.45 20.99
C ARG A 377 -7.32 -29.74 19.60
N ILE A 378 -6.45 -30.03 18.63
CA ILE A 378 -6.85 -30.35 17.26
C ILE A 378 -7.54 -31.72 17.16
N LEU A 379 -7.32 -32.64 18.12
CA LEU A 379 -7.90 -33.99 18.09
C LEU A 379 -9.43 -33.96 18.03
N ARG A 380 -10.06 -32.99 18.70
CA ARG A 380 -11.53 -32.81 18.70
C ARG A 380 -12.09 -32.43 17.33
N ARG A 381 -11.24 -31.88 16.45
CA ARG A 381 -11.60 -31.43 15.09
C ARG A 381 -11.08 -32.37 14.01
N ARG A 382 -10.26 -33.36 14.37
CA ARG A 382 -9.61 -34.28 13.43
C ARG A 382 -10.61 -35.02 12.54
N GLY A 383 -11.71 -35.52 13.10
CA GLY A 383 -12.75 -36.21 12.33
C GLY A 383 -13.35 -35.32 11.24
N GLN A 384 -13.69 -34.07 11.61
CA GLN A 384 -14.22 -33.07 10.68
C GLN A 384 -13.22 -32.75 9.56
N ILE A 385 -11.94 -32.53 9.91
CA ILE A 385 -10.89 -32.24 8.94
C ILE A 385 -10.69 -33.42 7.97
N ILE A 386 -10.59 -34.65 8.48
CA ILE A 386 -10.36 -35.84 7.66
C ILE A 386 -11.54 -36.11 6.73
N ASP A 387 -12.78 -35.99 7.20
CA ASP A 387 -13.98 -36.20 6.37
C ASP A 387 -13.98 -35.27 5.14
N VAL A 388 -13.73 -33.97 5.35
CA VAL A 388 -13.69 -32.98 4.26
C VAL A 388 -12.53 -33.25 3.30
N LEU A 389 -11.34 -33.54 3.81
CA LEU A 389 -10.18 -33.83 2.95
C LEU A 389 -10.36 -35.12 2.15
N ALA A 390 -10.98 -36.16 2.73
CA ALA A 390 -11.27 -37.41 2.04
C ALA A 390 -12.27 -37.18 0.89
N ARG A 391 -13.32 -36.39 1.12
CA ARG A 391 -14.28 -36.01 0.07
C ARG A 391 -13.63 -35.20 -1.03
N LEU A 392 -12.82 -34.19 -0.67
CA LEU A 392 -12.10 -33.37 -1.65
C LEU A 392 -11.14 -34.23 -2.49
N TRP A 393 -10.42 -35.16 -1.87
CA TRP A 393 -9.53 -36.08 -2.58
C TRP A 393 -10.29 -36.98 -3.57
N LEU A 394 -11.43 -37.55 -3.16
CA LEU A 394 -12.30 -38.33 -4.06
C LEU A 394 -12.79 -37.49 -5.24
N GLN A 395 -13.26 -36.27 -5.00
CA GLN A 395 -13.73 -35.35 -6.06
C GLN A 395 -12.62 -35.00 -7.06
N ILE A 396 -11.38 -34.83 -6.59
CA ILE A 396 -10.22 -34.57 -7.47
C ILE A 396 -9.92 -35.82 -8.32
N ARG A 397 -9.91 -37.00 -7.69
CA ARG A 397 -9.62 -38.27 -8.36
C ARG A 397 -10.64 -38.60 -9.45
N GLU A 398 -11.94 -38.52 -9.13
CA GLU A 398 -13.02 -38.78 -10.10
C GLU A 398 -12.91 -37.86 -11.33
N ARG A 399 -12.50 -36.60 -11.14
CA ARG A 399 -12.27 -35.67 -12.26
C ARG A 399 -11.03 -36.00 -13.09
N GLY A 400 -9.94 -36.43 -12.45
CA GLY A 400 -8.72 -36.87 -13.15
C GLY A 400 -9.01 -38.07 -14.05
N ASP A 401 -9.68 -39.08 -13.51
CA ASP A 401 -10.05 -40.30 -14.24
C ASP A 401 -10.94 -39.98 -15.46
N HIS A 402 -11.80 -38.95 -15.39
CA HIS A 402 -12.63 -38.53 -16.53
C HIS A 402 -11.86 -37.79 -17.64
N ILE A 403 -10.77 -37.10 -17.31
CA ILE A 403 -9.94 -36.40 -18.31
C ILE A 403 -9.08 -37.42 -19.06
N GLU A 404 -8.43 -38.35 -18.34
CA GLU A 404 -7.58 -39.39 -18.93
C GLU A 404 -8.38 -40.33 -19.86
N ASN A 405 -9.62 -40.67 -19.49
CA ASN A 405 -10.50 -41.49 -20.33
C ASN A 405 -10.96 -40.77 -21.61
N ARG A 406 -11.10 -39.43 -21.60
CA ARG A 406 -11.47 -38.67 -22.80
C ARG A 406 -10.32 -38.53 -23.78
N GLU A 407 -9.10 -38.36 -23.28
CA GLU A 407 -7.89 -38.29 -24.12
C GLU A 407 -7.56 -39.64 -24.77
N SER A 408 -7.89 -40.75 -24.12
CA SER A 408 -7.71 -42.10 -24.67
C SER A 408 -8.80 -42.55 -25.66
N GLU A 409 -9.99 -41.93 -25.65
CA GLU A 409 -11.04 -42.16 -26.65
C GLU A 409 -10.90 -41.26 -27.91
N SER A 410 -10.03 -40.24 -27.87
CA SER A 410 -9.84 -39.27 -28.96
C SER A 410 -8.50 -39.40 -29.71
N GLY A 411 -7.66 -40.39 -29.36
CA GLY A 411 -6.50 -40.84 -30.13
C GLY A 411 -6.77 -42.22 -30.75
#